data_AF-A0A2A2PXB0-F1
#
_entry.id   AF-A0A2A2PXB0-F1
#
_cell.length_a   1.000
_cell.length_b   1.000
_cell.length_c   1.000
_cell.angle_alpha   90.00
_cell.angle_beta   90.00
_cell.angle_gamma   90.00
#
_symmetry.space_group_name_H-M   'P 1'
#
loop_
_entity.id
_entity.type
_entity.pdbx_description
1 polymer ?
#
loop_
_entity_poly.entity_id
_entity_poly.type
_entity_poly.pdbx_seq_one_letter_code
_entity_poly.pdbx_strand_id
1 'polypeptide(L)'
;MEFTFTPLRIGILVALLGGFALFGGFDFPDQAHSRMTRAWGYSVLFFSLGAVCFTIVDHWVGNLDRSNLRWLYIVLGVLCMGGGLMSQHVLKERMKITAEAGS
;
A
#
# COMPACT_ATOMS: atom_id res chain seq x y z
N MET A 1 -15.95 -1.23 17.77
CA MET A 1 -15.36 -1.48 16.44
C MET A 1 -15.90 -2.81 15.94
N GLU A 2 -16.84 -2.81 15.00
CA GLU A 2 -17.25 -4.04 14.32
C GLU A 2 -16.48 -4.17 13.01
N PHE A 3 -15.58 -5.13 12.93
CA PHE A 3 -14.94 -5.48 11.67
C PHE A 3 -15.92 -6.32 10.85
N THR A 4 -16.56 -5.72 9.86
CA THR A 4 -17.39 -6.44 8.89
C THR A 4 -16.51 -7.11 7.86
N PHE A 5 -16.06 -8.32 8.18
CA PHE A 5 -15.32 -9.21 7.29
C PHE A 5 -16.27 -9.87 6.29
N THR A 6 -16.81 -9.08 5.36
CA THR A 6 -17.58 -9.63 4.24
C THR A 6 -16.61 -10.30 3.26
N PRO A 7 -16.92 -11.52 2.74
CA PRO A 7 -16.04 -12.21 1.78
C PRO A 7 -15.67 -11.33 0.58
N LEU A 8 -16.58 -10.45 0.17
CA LEU A 8 -16.35 -9.46 -0.89
C LEU A 8 -15.23 -8.47 -0.56
N ARG A 9 -15.16 -7.97 0.69
CA ARG A 9 -14.11 -7.02 1.13
C ARG A 9 -12.75 -7.70 1.23
N ILE A 10 -12.74 -8.94 1.72
CA ILE A 10 -11.54 -9.77 1.73
C ILE A 10 -11.08 -10.02 0.30
N GLY A 11 -12.01 -10.31 -0.62
CA GLY A 11 -11.71 -10.45 -2.05
C GLY A 11 -11.07 -9.20 -2.66
N ILE A 12 -11.58 -8.01 -2.34
CA ILE A 12 -10.99 -6.74 -2.80
C ILE A 12 -9.59 -6.53 -2.21
N LEU A 13 -9.39 -6.82 -0.92
CA LEU A 13 -8.07 -6.71 -0.29
C LEU A 13 -7.06 -7.65 -0.97
N VAL A 14 -7.45 -8.90 -1.18
CA VAL A 14 -6.62 -9.90 -1.86
C VAL A 14 -6.34 -9.47 -3.30
N ALA A 15 -7.32 -8.90 -4.01
CA ALA A 15 -7.13 -8.39 -5.37
C ALA A 15 -6.14 -7.21 -5.40
N LEU A 16 -6.20 -6.29 -4.44
CA LEU A 16 -5.28 -5.14 -4.34
C LEU A 16 -3.86 -5.59 -4.01
N LEU A 17 -3.68 -6.46 -3.01
CA LEU A 17 -2.38 -7.01 -2.64
C LEU A 17 -1.81 -7.91 -3.74
N GLY A 18 -2.68 -8.72 -4.37
CA GLY A 18 -2.32 -9.58 -5.50
C GLY A 18 -1.91 -8.76 -6.73
N GLY A 19 -2.64 -7.69 -7.05
CA GLY A 19 -2.24 -6.75 -8.10
C GLY A 19 -0.89 -6.13 -7.81
N PHE A 20 -0.66 -5.64 -6.59
CA PHE A 20 0.64 -5.12 -6.17
C PHE A 20 1.77 -6.15 -6.28
N ALA A 21 1.51 -7.41 -5.94
CA ALA A 21 2.45 -8.50 -6.15
C ALA A 21 2.76 -8.74 -7.62
N LEU A 22 1.76 -8.73 -8.50
CA LEU A 22 1.94 -8.92 -9.95
C LEU A 22 2.74 -7.79 -10.61
N PHE A 23 2.67 -6.57 -10.08
CA PHE A 23 3.54 -5.46 -10.51
C PHE A 23 4.97 -5.51 -9.92
N GLY A 24 5.31 -6.62 -9.27
CA GLY A 24 6.62 -6.83 -8.63
C GLY A 24 6.79 -5.97 -7.38
N GLY A 25 5.71 -5.65 -6.68
CA GLY A 25 5.76 -4.82 -5.49
C GLY A 25 6.39 -5.51 -4.28
N PHE A 26 6.50 -6.83 -4.31
CA PHE A 26 7.23 -7.59 -3.29
C PHE A 26 8.62 -8.05 -3.77
N ASP A 27 9.05 -7.64 -4.96
CA ASP A 27 10.40 -7.97 -5.45
C ASP A 27 11.43 -7.29 -4.55
N PHE A 28 12.12 -8.10 -3.74
CA PHE A 28 13.10 -7.61 -2.80
C PHE A 28 14.38 -7.21 -3.54
N PRO A 29 14.94 -6.03 -3.28
CA PRO A 29 16.18 -5.64 -3.93
C PRO A 29 17.37 -6.28 -3.20
N ASP A 30 17.79 -7.46 -3.67
CA ASP A 30 18.88 -8.26 -3.06
C ASP A 30 20.24 -7.54 -3.01
N GLN A 31 20.44 -6.51 -3.84
CA GLN A 31 21.68 -5.72 -3.89
C GLN A 31 21.52 -4.29 -3.35
N ALA A 32 20.40 -3.98 -2.71
CA ALA A 32 20.15 -2.63 -2.21
C ALA A 32 20.92 -2.31 -0.92
N HIS A 33 21.43 -1.09 -0.86
CA HIS A 33 21.93 -0.50 0.39
C HIS A 33 20.83 -0.45 1.46
N SER A 34 21.22 -0.53 2.74
CA SER A 34 20.30 -0.54 3.90
C SER A 34 19.22 0.56 3.88
N ARG A 35 19.54 1.75 3.34
CA ARG A 35 18.58 2.85 3.17
C ARG A 35 17.50 2.57 2.13
N MET A 36 17.85 1.90 1.03
CA MET A 36 16.93 1.50 -0.04
C MET A 36 16.05 0.34 0.40
N THR A 37 16.59 -0.61 1.18
CA THR A 37 15.80 -1.67 1.83
C THR A 37 14.75 -1.11 2.78
N ARG A 38 15.11 -0.10 3.59
CA ARG A 38 14.13 0.62 4.44
C ARG A 38 13.06 1.32 3.63
N ALA A 39 13.43 2.02 2.56
CA ALA A 39 12.47 2.70 1.68
C ALA A 39 11.51 1.72 1.01
N TRP A 40 12.02 0.57 0.55
CA TRP A 40 11.21 -0.54 0.05
C TRP A 40 10.22 -1.04 1.12
N GLY A 41 10.71 -1.31 2.34
CA GLY A 41 9.86 -1.76 3.44
C GLY A 41 8.74 -0.77 3.78
N TYR A 42 9.05 0.54 3.80
CA TYR A 42 8.03 1.57 3.98
C TYR A 42 7.02 1.59 2.84
N SER A 43 7.45 1.45 1.58
CA SER A 43 6.53 1.44 0.44
C SER A 43 5.54 0.27 0.50
N VAL A 44 6.01 -0.92 0.88
CA VAL A 44 5.18 -2.12 1.08
C VAL A 44 4.21 -1.92 2.25
N LEU A 45 4.68 -1.35 3.36
CA LEU A 45 3.84 -1.04 4.52
C LEU A 45 2.76 -0.02 4.19
N PHE A 46 3.10 1.08 3.51
CA PHE A 46 2.14 2.11 3.11
C PHE A 46 1.08 1.56 2.17
N PHE A 47 1.47 0.74 1.21
CA PHE A 47 0.52 0.10 0.30
C PHE A 47 -0.41 -0.86 1.06
N SER A 48 0.15 -1.74 1.89
CA SER A 48 -0.62 -2.72 2.65
C SER A 48 -1.59 -2.08 3.64
N LEU A 49 -1.13 -1.06 4.38
CA LEU A 49 -1.96 -0.29 5.30
C LEU A 49 -3.05 0.49 4.54
N GLY A 50 -2.71 1.09 3.40
CA GLY A 50 -3.67 1.77 2.54
C GLY A 50 -4.77 0.83 2.02
N ALA A 51 -4.40 -0.38 1.61
CA ALA A 51 -5.33 -1.40 1.14
C ALA A 51 -6.27 -1.87 2.27
N VAL A 52 -5.75 -2.05 3.48
CA VAL A 52 -6.57 -2.40 4.66
C VAL A 52 -7.53 -1.25 5.03
N CYS A 53 -7.06 0.00 5.01
CA CYS A 53 -7.91 1.17 5.26
C CYS A 53 -9.02 1.32 4.21
N PHE A 54 -8.73 1.03 2.94
CA PHE A 54 -9.70 1.09 1.85
C PHE A 54 -10.78 -0.01 1.95
N THR A 55 -10.45 -1.18 2.49
CA THR A 55 -11.30 -2.38 2.39
C THR A 55 -11.96 -2.79 3.70
N ILE A 56 -11.25 -2.75 4.82
CA ILE A 56 -11.66 -3.38 6.09
C ILE A 56 -12.17 -2.34 7.10
N VAL A 57 -11.67 -1.11 7.04
CA VAL A 57 -12.00 -0.10 8.05
C VAL A 57 -13.39 0.49 7.79
N ASP A 58 -14.40 -0.11 8.41
CA ASP A 58 -15.69 0.55 8.67
C ASP A 58 -15.71 1.05 10.11
N HIS A 59 -15.82 2.37 10.27
CA HIS A 59 -15.87 3.00 11.60
C HIS A 59 -17.32 3.03 12.12
N TRP A 60 -17.62 2.23 13.14
CA TRP A 60 -18.79 2.39 14.01
C TRP A 60 -18.38 3.18 15.25
N VAL A 61 -18.30 4.50 15.15
CA VAL A 61 -18.18 5.38 16.32
C VAL A 61 -19.49 6.15 16.48
N GLY A 62 -20.08 6.05 17.66
CA GLY A 62 -21.35 6.68 18.00
C GLY A 62 -21.36 8.18 17.68
N ASN A 63 -22.55 8.65 17.29
CA ASN A 63 -22.96 10.04 17.07
C ASN A 63 -22.23 10.88 15.99
N LEU A 64 -21.21 10.34 15.30
CA LEU A 64 -20.65 10.95 14.10
C LEU A 64 -21.31 10.36 12.85
N ASP A 65 -21.78 11.22 11.96
CA ASP A 65 -22.55 10.83 10.78
C ASP A 65 -21.76 9.81 9.93
N ARG A 66 -22.34 8.62 9.73
CA ARG A 66 -21.69 7.40 9.20
C ARG A 66 -21.01 7.59 7.84
N SER A 67 -21.44 8.56 7.05
CA SER A 67 -21.02 8.74 5.67
C SER A 67 -19.62 9.38 5.55
N ASN A 68 -19.31 10.38 6.38
CA ASN A 68 -18.14 11.24 6.16
C ASN A 68 -16.81 10.59 6.56
N LEU A 69 -16.77 9.82 7.66
CA LEU A 69 -15.53 9.13 8.04
C LEU A 69 -15.17 8.02 7.07
N ARG A 70 -16.16 7.32 6.48
CA ARG A 70 -15.89 6.25 5.52
C ARG A 70 -15.15 6.78 4.29
N TRP A 71 -15.61 7.92 3.76
CA TRP A 71 -14.93 8.57 2.65
C TRP A 71 -13.52 9.02 3.00
N LEU A 72 -13.28 9.50 4.23
CA LEU A 72 -11.94 9.86 4.68
C LEU A 72 -10.98 8.67 4.68
N TYR A 73 -11.39 7.50 5.19
CA TYR A 73 -10.54 6.29 5.17
C TYR A 73 -10.30 5.77 3.76
N ILE A 74 -11.30 5.84 2.89
CA ILE A 74 -11.17 5.46 1.48
C ILE A 74 -10.15 6.37 0.80
N VAL A 75 -10.28 7.69 0.95
CA VAL A 75 -9.36 8.69 0.37
C VAL A 75 -7.95 8.50 0.92
N LEU A 76 -7.81 8.36 2.24
CA LEU A 76 -6.52 8.11 2.88
C LEU A 76 -5.90 6.79 2.42
N GLY A 77 -6.71 5.75 2.27
CA GLY A 77 -6.29 4.45 1.74
C GLY A 77 -5.75 4.56 0.32
N VAL A 78 -6.47 5.28 -0.56
CA VAL A 78 -6.04 5.57 -1.94
C VAL A 78 -4.74 6.38 -1.95
N LEU A 79 -4.61 7.40 -1.12
CA LEU A 79 -3.39 8.21 -1.02
C LEU A 79 -2.19 7.38 -0.54
N CYS A 80 -2.38 6.53 0.47
CA CYS A 80 -1.33 5.63 0.97
C CYS A 80 -0.92 4.59 -0.07
N MET A 81 -1.88 3.98 -0.77
CA MET A 81 -1.59 3.05 -1.87
C MET A 81 -0.86 3.75 -3.02
N GLY A 82 -1.33 4.92 -3.44
CA GLY A 82 -0.69 5.73 -4.47
C GLY A 82 0.73 6.14 -4.11
N GLY A 83 0.94 6.61 -2.86
CA GLY A 83 2.26 6.95 -2.34
C GLY A 83 3.20 5.75 -2.29
N GLY A 84 2.70 4.58 -1.89
CA GLY A 84 3.45 3.32 -1.92
C GLY A 84 3.90 2.94 -3.34
N LEU A 85 2.98 2.98 -4.31
CA LEU A 85 3.27 2.69 -5.73
C LEU A 85 4.27 3.67 -6.33
N MET A 86 4.10 4.98 -6.11
CA MET A 86 5.05 5.99 -6.61
C MET A 86 6.43 5.81 -5.98
N SER A 87 6.50 5.58 -4.67
CA SER A 87 7.75 5.31 -3.97
C SER A 87 8.48 4.10 -4.53
N GLN A 88 7.75 3.02 -4.82
CA GLN A 88 8.31 1.84 -5.47
C GLN A 88 8.80 2.09 -6.88
N HIS A 89 8.04 2.83 -7.68
CA HIS A 89 8.43 3.18 -9.03
C HIS A 89 9.76 3.95 -9.02
N VAL A 90 9.84 4.99 -8.18
CA VAL A 90 11.05 5.79 -8.01
C VAL A 90 12.22 4.93 -7.53
N LEU A 91 11.99 4.01 -6.58
CA LEU A 91 13.05 3.12 -6.09
C LEU A 91 13.57 2.19 -7.19
N LYS A 92 12.68 1.60 -8.00
CA LYS A 92 13.04 0.75 -9.15
C LYS A 92 13.85 1.53 -10.19
N GLU A 93 13.46 2.76 -10.52
CA GLU A 93 14.23 3.61 -11.43
C GLU A 93 15.62 3.98 -10.87
N ARG A 94 15.69 4.34 -9.59
CA ARG A 94 16.96 4.68 -8.93
C ARG A 94 17.92 3.49 -8.91
N MET A 95 17.42 2.27 -8.69
CA MET A 95 18.23 1.06 -8.77
C MET A 95 18.81 0.82 -10.16
N LYS A 96 18.01 1.01 -11.21
CA LYS A 96 18.48 0.87 -12.61
C LYS A 96 19.61 1.83 -12.93
N ILE A 97 19.45 3.11 -12.58
CA ILE A 97 20.46 4.14 -12.84
C ILE A 97 21.78 3.83 -12.09
N THR A 98 21.70 3.41 -10.83
CA THR A 98 22.90 3.04 -10.05
C THR A 98 23.61 1.81 -10.63
N ALA A 99 22.87 0.85 -11.18
CA ALA A 99 23.44 -0.32 -11.82
C ALA A 99 24.19 0.04 -13.12
N GLU A 100 23.64 0.95 -13.93
CA GLU A 100 24.27 1.43 -15.18
C GLU A 100 25.47 2.35 -14.93
N ALA A 101 25.47 3.14 -13.85
CA ALA A 101 26.58 4.03 -13.50
C ALA A 101 27.76 3.29 -12.82
N GLY A 102 27.54 2.04 -12.37
CA GLY A 102 28.53 1.20 -11.71
C GLY A 102 29.28 0.22 -12.62
N SER A 103 28.96 0.19 -13.92
CA SER A 103 29.66 -0.57 -14.98
C SER A 103 30.61 0.32 -15.77
#